data_AF-A0A377WIQ1-F1
#
_entry.id   AF-A0A377WIQ1-F1
#
_cell.length_a   1.000
_cell.length_b   1.000
_cell.length_c   1.000
_cell.angle_alpha   90.00
_cell.angle_beta   90.00
_cell.angle_gamma   90.00
#
_symmetry.space_group_name_H-M   'P 1'
#
loop_
_entity.id
_entity.type
_entity.pdbx_description
1 polymer ?
#
loop_
_entity_poly.entity_id
_entity_poly.type
_entity_poly.pdbx_seq_one_letter_code
_entity_poly.pdbx_strand_id
1 'polypeptide(L)' 'MRSNYIVIEGLEGAGKTTARQLVVETLQSAGIHDMVFTREPGGTILAEKLRSLVLDIQSTGDEVINDKRKC' A
#
# COMPACT_ATOMS: atom_id res chain seq x y z
N MET A 1 7.08 16.71 20.93
CA MET A 1 6.39 15.42 20.72
C MET A 1 7.09 14.68 19.60
N ARG A 2 7.27 13.36 19.72
CA ARG A 2 8.02 12.54 18.75
C ARG A 2 7.05 11.50 18.18
N SER A 3 6.77 11.58 16.89
CA SER A 3 5.94 10.62 16.15
C SER A 3 6.85 9.67 15.37
N ASN A 4 6.41 8.41 15.24
CA ASN A 4 7.13 7.39 14.48
C ASN A 4 6.25 6.94 13.30
N TYR A 5 6.89 6.68 12.17
CA TYR A 5 6.24 6.09 10.99
C TYR A 5 6.70 4.64 10.86
N ILE A 6 5.75 3.71 10.88
CA ILE A 6 6.01 2.26 10.89
C ILE A 6 5.42 1.66 9.61
N VAL A 7 6.23 0.93 8.85
CA VAL A 7 5.84 0.24 7.61
C VAL A 7 5.96 -1.26 7.82
N ILE A 8 4.95 -2.02 7.38
CA ILE A 8 4.93 -3.47 7.43
C ILE A 8 5.03 -4.02 6.01
N GLU A 9 6.22 -4.50 5.67
CA GLU A 9 6.55 -5.07 4.36
C GLU A 9 6.45 -6.60 4.37
N GLY A 10 6.22 -7.19 3.20
CA GLY A 10 6.21 -8.65 3.03
C GLY A 10 5.51 -9.12 1.76
N LEU A 11 5.73 -10.38 1.40
CA LEU A 11 5.11 -11.02 0.24
C LEU A 11 3.57 -11.06 0.36
N GLU A 12 2.87 -11.22 -0.76
CA GLU A 12 1.42 -11.46 -0.74
C GLU A 12 1.09 -12.75 0.03
N GLY A 13 0.11 -12.67 0.93
CA GLY A 13 -0.21 -13.77 1.84
C GLY A 13 0.70 -13.91 3.07
N ALA A 14 1.73 -13.09 3.26
CA ALA A 14 2.65 -13.18 4.42
C ALA A 14 2.04 -12.79 5.79
N GLY A 15 0.72 -12.57 5.86
CA GLY A 15 0.05 -12.22 7.12
C GLY A 15 0.24 -10.76 7.56
N LYS A 16 0.57 -9.84 6.64
CA LYS A 16 0.78 -8.40 6.92
C LYS A 16 -0.40 -7.76 7.70
N THR A 17 -1.64 -8.16 7.40
CA THR A 17 -2.84 -7.72 8.13
C THR A 17 -2.79 -8.14 9.61
N THR A 18 -2.40 -9.39 9.87
CA THR A 18 -2.31 -9.96 11.22
C THR A 18 -1.17 -9.31 11.99
N ALA A 19 -0.01 -9.11 11.36
CA ALA A 19 1.11 -8.41 11.96
C ALA A 19 0.74 -6.96 12.33
N ARG A 20 0.00 -6.26 11.47
CA ARG A 20 -0.51 -4.91 11.76
C ARG A 20 -1.37 -4.89 13.02
N GLN A 21 -2.28 -5.86 13.16
CA GLN A 21 -3.17 -5.94 14.32
C GLN A 21 -2.39 -6.12 15.62
N LEU A 22 -1.36 -6.99 15.61
CA LEU A 22 -0.47 -7.19 16.76
C LEU A 22 0.30 -5.92 17.13
N VAL A 23 0.81 -5.19 16.15
CA VAL A 23 1.50 -3.90 16.37
C VAL A 23 0.55 -2.89 17.02
N VAL A 24 -0.69 -2.82 16.54
CA VAL A 24 -1.72 -1.93 17.09
C VAL A 24 -2.01 -2.24 18.56
N GLU A 25 -2.24 -3.52 18.89
CA GLU A 25 -2.51 -3.95 20.27
C GLU A 25 -1.32 -3.69 21.20
N THR A 26 -0.10 -3.90 20.69
CA THR A 26 1.13 -3.61 21.42
C THR A 26 1.27 -2.11 21.72
N LEU A 27 1.01 -1.25 20.73
CA LEU A 27 1.09 0.20 20.92
C LEU A 27 -0.04 0.72 21.83
N GLN A 28 -1.24 0.17 21.71
CA GLN A 28 -2.36 0.50 22.60
C GLN A 28 -2.09 0.10 24.05
N SER A 29 -1.56 -1.10 24.28
CA SER A 29 -1.18 -1.54 25.63
C SER A 29 -0.02 -0.71 26.23
N ALA A 30 0.81 -0.10 25.38
CA ALA A 30 1.83 0.87 25.77
C ALA A 30 1.28 2.30 25.99
N GLY A 31 -0.03 2.52 25.86
CA GLY A 31 -0.69 3.82 26.08
C GLY A 31 -0.65 4.77 24.88
N ILE A 32 -0.33 4.26 23.68
CA ILE A 32 -0.34 5.04 22.43
C ILE A 32 -1.67 4.78 21.72
N HIS A 33 -2.55 5.78 21.76
CA HIS A 33 -3.89 5.69 21.16
C HIS A 33 -4.05 6.54 19.89
N ASP A 34 -3.20 7.56 19.69
CA ASP A 34 -3.22 8.41 18.52
C ASP A 34 -2.39 7.78 17.39
N MET A 35 -3.06 7.06 16.49
CA MET A 35 -2.43 6.32 15.39
C MET A 35 -3.24 6.47 14.11
N VAL A 36 -2.54 6.67 12.98
CA VAL A 36 -3.14 6.76 11.64
C VAL A 36 -2.69 5.55 10.82
N PHE A 37 -3.64 4.92 10.14
CA PHE A 37 -3.38 3.75 9.29
C PHE A 37 -3.46 4.10 7.82
N THR A 38 -2.45 3.67 7.05
CA THR A 38 -2.43 3.75 5.59
C THR A 38 -2.07 2.38 5.01
N ARG A 39 -2.47 2.11 3.76
CA ARG A 39 -2.16 0.88 3.00
C ARG A 39 -1.87 1.26 1.56
N GLU A 40 -0.89 0.61 0.94
CA GLU A 40 -0.58 0.78 -0.48
C GLU A 40 -0.65 -0.56 -1.25
N PRO A 41 -1.01 -0.55 -2.54
CA PRO A 41 -1.44 0.61 -3.33
C PRO A 41 -2.89 0.97 -2.93
N GLY A 42 -3.12 2.24 -2.58
CA GLY A 42 -4.39 2.70 -2.02
C GLY A 42 -4.21 3.73 -0.91
N GLY A 43 -5.31 4.19 -0.31
CA GLY A 43 -5.29 5.14 0.82
C GLY A 43 -5.51 6.62 0.49
N THR A 44 -5.51 6.99 -0.79
CA THR A 44 -6.00 8.28 -1.31
C THR A 44 -6.83 8.02 -2.58
N ILE A 45 -7.80 8.89 -2.91
CA ILE A 45 -8.66 8.71 -4.11
C ILE A 45 -7.82 8.53 -5.39
N LEU A 46 -6.66 9.20 -5.47
CA LEU A 46 -5.73 9.07 -6.59
C LEU A 46 -5.01 7.71 -6.60
N ALA A 47 -4.56 7.23 -5.44
CA ALA A 47 -3.90 5.93 -5.33
C ALA A 47 -4.84 4.76 -5.62
N GLU A 48 -6.13 4.85 -5.27
CA GLU A 48 -7.14 3.85 -5.65
C GLU A 48 -7.36 3.84 -7.17
N LYS A 49 -7.42 5.01 -7.83
CA LYS A 49 -7.51 5.09 -9.30
C LYS A 49 -6.26 4.50 -9.98
N LEU A 50 -5.08 4.75 -9.43
CA LEU A 50 -3.83 4.15 -9.92
C LEU A 50 -3.80 2.64 -9.68
N ARG A 51 -4.31 2.15 -8.56
CA ARG A 51 -4.44 0.72 -8.27
C ARG A 51 -5.30 0.02 -9.33
N SER A 52 -6.46 0.59 -9.67
CA SER A 52 -7.30 0.06 -10.74
C SER A 52 -6.55 -0.01 -12.08
N LEU A 53 -5.83 1.06 -12.45
CA LEU A 53 -5.05 1.08 -13.69
C LEU A 53 -3.95 0.01 -13.71
N VAL A 54 -3.20 -0.17 -12.62
CA VAL A 54 -2.13 -1.18 -12.56
C VAL A 54 -2.68 -2.60 -12.59
N LEU A 55 -3.82 -2.87 -11.95
CA LEU A 55 -4.50 -4.17 -11.98
C LEU A 55 -5.11 -4.46 -13.38
N ASP A 56 -5.68 -3.46 -14.04
CA ASP A 56 -6.22 -3.60 -15.39
C ASP A 56 -5.11 -3.80 -16.43
N ILE A 57 -3.96 -3.14 -16.28
CA ILE A 57 -2.80 -3.36 -17.16
C ILE A 57 -2.29 -4.80 -17.06
N GLN A 58 -2.36 -5.46 -15.89
CA GLN A 58 -2.03 -6.88 -15.80
C GLN A 58 -3.09 -7.81 -16.42
N SER A 59 -4.32 -7.30 -16.59
CA SER A 59 -5.45 -8.04 -17.17
C SER A 59 -5.50 -7.94 -18.70
N THR A 60 -4.91 -6.88 -19.27
CA THR A 60 -4.84 -6.62 -20.71
C THR A 60 -3.39 -6.74 -21.14
N GLY A 61 -3.01 -7.93 -21.59
CA GLY A 61 -1.63 -8.25 -21.99
C GLY A 61 -1.07 -7.26 -23.00
N ASP A 62 0.20 -6.90 -22.79
CA ASP A 62 1.17 -6.36 -23.76
C ASP A 62 0.56 -5.60 -24.95
N GLU A 63 -0.13 -4.49 -24.70
CA GLU A 63 -0.29 -3.52 -25.77
C GLU A 63 1.09 -2.88 -26.02
N VAL A 64 1.70 -3.27 -27.13
CA VAL A 64 2.95 -2.71 -27.65
C VAL A 64 2.75 -1.20 -27.81
N ILE A 65 3.27 -0.42 -26.87
CA ILE A 65 3.37 1.03 -26.99
C ILE A 65 4.41 1.30 -28.08
N ASN A 66 3.94 1.48 -29.30
CA ASN A 66 4.79 1.85 -30.42
C ASN A 66 5.14 3.34 -30.29
N ASP A 67 6.32 3.64 -29.77
CA ASP A 67 6.86 5.00 -29.72
C ASP A 67 7.07 5.50 -31.15
N LYS A 68 6.17 6.37 -31.62
CA LYS A 68 6.29 7.04 -32.92
C LYS A 68 7.26 8.22 -32.89
N ARG A 69 8.05 8.43 -31.82
CA ARG A 69 9.17 9.36 -31.85
C ARG A 69 10.45 8.65 -32.29
N LYS A 70 10.58 8.46 -33.59
CA LYS A 70 11.91 8.49 -34.22
C LYS A 70 12.03 9.73 -35.08
N CYS A 71 13.12 10.45 -34.79
CA CYS A 71 13.74 11.50 -35.58
C CYS A 71 13.66 11.24 -37.09
#